data_AF-A0A1Y0F8F9-F1
#
_entry.id   AF-A0A1Y0F8F9-F1
#
_cell.length_a   1.000
_cell.length_b   1.000
_cell.length_c   1.000
_cell.angle_alpha   90.00
_cell.angle_beta   90.00
_cell.angle_gamma   90.00
#
_symmetry.space_group_name_H-M   'P 1'
#
loop_
_entity.id
_entity.type
_entity.pdbx_description
1 polymer ?
#
loop_
_entity_poly.entity_id
_entity_poly.type
_entity_poly.pdbx_seq_one_letter_code
_entity_poly.pdbx_strand_id
1 'polypeptide(L)'
;MLLLLENLNIYVGKFVLDEVLDLTPIEATYILSGGQKRELNRLQGELLLSNAVKPVILVDNAEEINQSVLSQLQKQQDDIKAMTDEKIQQERIKQAEMMNKFTEIFG
;
A
#
# COMPACT_ATOMS: atom_id res chain seq x y z
N MET A 1 1.23 -23.08 14.48
CA MET A 1 2.31 -23.11 13.48
C MET A 1 1.84 -23.41 12.07
N LEU A 2 1.11 -24.51 11.81
CA LEU A 2 0.62 -24.81 10.45
C LEU A 2 -0.26 -23.69 9.86
N LEU A 3 -1.11 -23.07 10.68
CA LEU A 3 -1.92 -21.91 10.26
C LEU A 3 -1.06 -20.67 9.90
N LEU A 4 0.06 -20.46 10.60
CA LEU A 4 0.97 -19.36 10.27
C LEU A 4 1.68 -19.63 8.95
N LEU A 5 2.15 -20.86 8.74
CA LEU A 5 2.72 -21.32 7.48
C LEU A 5 1.74 -21.17 6.31
N GLU A 6 0.48 -21.57 6.49
CA GLU A 6 -0.57 -21.38 5.50
C GLU A 6 -0.79 -19.90 5.15
N ASN A 7 -0.93 -19.05 6.17
CA ASN A 7 -1.13 -17.61 5.97
C ASN A 7 0.07 -16.94 5.27
N LEU A 8 1.30 -17.30 5.63
CA LEU A 8 2.50 -16.81 4.94
C LEU A 8 2.51 -17.24 3.47
N ASN A 9 2.13 -18.50 3.20
CA ASN A 9 2.00 -19.01 1.84
C ASN A 9 0.93 -18.28 1.00
N ILE A 10 -0.17 -17.85 1.63
CA ILE A 10 -1.23 -17.10 0.96
C ILE A 10 -0.80 -15.66 0.65
N TYR A 11 -0.24 -14.94 1.63
CA TYR A 11 -0.08 -13.48 1.54
C TYR A 11 1.34 -13.01 1.21
N VAL A 12 2.35 -13.86 1.39
CA VAL A 12 3.75 -13.47 1.29
C VAL A 12 4.46 -14.21 0.16
N GLY A 13 4.24 -15.52 0.05
CA GLY A 13 4.90 -16.38 -0.93
C GLY A 13 5.29 -17.71 -0.31
N LYS A 14 6.02 -18.55 -1.05
CA LYS A 14 6.34 -19.92 -0.61
C LYS A 14 7.23 -19.90 0.65
N PHE A 15 6.74 -20.52 1.73
CA PHE A 15 7.46 -20.85 2.95
C PHE A 15 7.40 -22.36 3.20
N VAL A 16 8.43 -22.91 3.84
CA VAL A 16 8.43 -24.25 4.45
C VAL A 16 8.42 -24.15 5.98
N LEU A 17 8.06 -25.25 6.66
CA LEU A 17 7.86 -25.22 8.12
C LEU A 17 9.10 -24.74 8.89
N ASP A 18 10.29 -25.18 8.49
CA ASP A 18 11.55 -24.82 9.15
C ASP A 18 11.81 -23.30 9.09
N GLU A 19 11.56 -22.67 7.94
CA GLU A 19 11.69 -21.21 7.79
C GLU A 19 10.72 -20.45 8.70
N VAL A 20 9.55 -21.01 9.00
CA VAL A 20 8.59 -20.36 9.92
C VAL A 20 9.01 -20.56 11.38
N LEU A 21 9.70 -21.66 11.70
CA LEU A 21 10.22 -21.92 13.04
C LEU A 21 11.43 -21.04 13.37
N ASP A 22 12.18 -20.63 12.35
CA ASP A 22 13.30 -19.69 12.51
C ASP A 22 12.85 -18.24 12.77
N LEU A 23 11.57 -17.92 12.57
CA LEU A 23 11.03 -16.58 12.81
C LEU A 23 10.63 -16.39 14.26
N THR A 24 10.98 -15.22 14.81
CA THR A 24 10.34 -14.76 16.04
C THR A 24 8.86 -14.41 15.78
N PRO A 25 8.00 -14.45 16.81
CA PRO A 25 6.60 -14.06 16.65
C PRO A 25 6.41 -12.63 16.10
N ILE A 26 7.30 -11.71 16.43
CA ILE A 26 7.27 -10.33 15.95
C ILE A 26 7.61 -10.26 14.46
N GLU A 27 8.67 -10.94 14.02
CA GLU A 27 9.07 -10.98 12.61
C GLU A 27 7.98 -11.65 11.77
N ALA A 28 7.45 -12.78 12.22
CA ALA A 28 6.34 -13.46 11.54
C ALA A 28 5.11 -12.55 11.38
N THR A 29 4.75 -11.81 12.43
CA THR A 29 3.62 -10.88 12.40
C THR A 29 3.88 -9.71 11.45
N TYR A 30 5.10 -9.15 11.47
CA TYR A 30 5.49 -8.05 10.60
C TYR A 30 5.44 -8.46 9.11
N ILE A 31 6.03 -9.61 8.79
CA ILE A 31 6.07 -10.17 7.44
C ILE A 31 4.65 -10.44 6.92
N LEU A 32 3.83 -11.11 7.74
CA LEU A 32 2.45 -11.43 7.38
C LEU A 32 1.61 -10.17 7.16
N SER A 33 1.68 -9.20 8.07
CA SER A 33 0.95 -7.93 7.96
C SER A 33 1.36 -7.15 6.70
N GLY A 34 2.66 -7.16 6.37
CA GLY A 34 3.17 -6.57 5.15
C GLY A 34 2.62 -7.26 3.90
N GLY A 35 2.57 -8.59 3.89
CA GLY A 35 1.95 -9.38 2.81
C GLY A 35 0.48 -9.07 2.61
N GLN A 36 -0.30 -9.09 3.69
CA GLN A 36 -1.73 -8.76 3.66
C GLN A 36 -1.99 -7.35 3.15
N LYS A 37 -1.18 -6.36 3.57
CA LYS A 37 -1.27 -4.99 3.08
C LYS A 37 -0.98 -4.88 1.59
N ARG A 38 0.02 -5.60 1.07
CA ARG A 38 0.30 -5.63 -0.37
C ARG A 38 -0.86 -6.19 -1.16
N GLU A 39 -1.46 -7.28 -0.68
CA GLU A 39 -2.61 -7.90 -1.36
C GLU A 39 -3.84 -7.00 -1.33
N LEU A 40 -4.11 -6.34 -0.20
CA LEU A 40 -5.17 -5.34 -0.11
C LEU A 40 -4.97 -4.18 -1.10
N ASN A 41 -3.74 -3.66 -1.19
CA ASN A 41 -3.41 -2.60 -2.15
C ASN A 41 -3.60 -3.07 -3.60
N ARG A 42 -3.24 -4.32 -3.92
CA ARG A 42 -3.45 -4.91 -5.24
C ARG A 42 -4.95 -4.94 -5.59
N LEU A 43 -5.78 -5.47 -4.68
CA LEU A 43 -7.23 -5.55 -4.88
C LEU A 43 -7.87 -4.16 -5.02
N GLN A 44 -7.43 -3.17 -4.22
CA GLN A 44 -7.89 -1.79 -4.34
C GLN A 44 -7.53 -1.19 -5.70
N GLY A 45 -6.30 -1.43 -6.18
CA GLY A 45 -5.87 -1.00 -7.52
C GLY A 45 -6.70 -1.63 -8.64
N GLU A 46 -6.95 -2.94 -8.57
CA GLU A 46 -7.78 -3.64 -9.55
C GLU A 46 -9.21 -3.15 -9.58
N LEU A 47 -9.80 -2.88 -8.40
CA LEU A 47 -11.14 -2.31 -8.30
C LEU A 47 -11.21 -0.91 -8.91
N LEU A 48 -10.20 -0.06 -8.65
CA LEU A 48 -10.12 1.28 -9.20
C LEU A 48 -10.05 1.24 -10.73
N LEU A 49 -9.18 0.40 -11.29
CA LEU A 49 -9.04 0.21 -12.74
C LEU A 49 -10.31 -0.37 -13.38
N SER A 50 -10.93 -1.35 -12.73
CA SER A 50 -12.20 -1.94 -13.20
C SER A 50 -13.32 -0.89 -13.27
N ASN A 51 -13.40 -0.01 -12.29
CA ASN A 51 -14.38 1.08 -12.30
C ASN A 51 -14.03 2.18 -13.33
N ALA A 52 -12.75 2.41 -13.64
CA ALA A 52 -12.33 3.39 -14.66
C ALA A 52 -12.74 3.00 -16.10
N VAL A 53 -12.89 1.70 -16.36
CA VAL A 53 -13.18 1.16 -17.71
C VAL A 53 -14.67 0.87 -17.91
N LYS A 54 -15.54 1.14 -16.92
CA LYS A 54 -16.98 0.89 -17.08
C LYS A 54 -17.58 1.81 -18.15
N PRO A 55 -18.28 1.25 -19.16
CA PRO A 55 -18.94 2.05 -20.19
C PRO A 55 -19.95 3.03 -19.57
N VAL A 56 -19.85 4.30 -19.96
CA VAL A 56 -20.73 5.41 -19.52
C VAL A 56 -22.22 5.11 -19.73
N ILE A 57 -22.54 4.20 -20.65
CA ILE A 57 -23.90 3.83 -21.04
C ILE A 57 -24.64 3.02 -19.94
N LEU A 58 -23.93 2.50 -18.93
CA LEU A 58 -24.50 1.57 -17.95
C LEU A 58 -24.82 2.18 -16.57
N VAL A 59 -24.56 3.48 -16.34
CA VAL A 59 -24.71 4.09 -15.00
C VAL A 59 -25.22 5.54 -15.11
N ASP A 60 -26.32 5.85 -14.42
CA ASP A 60 -26.97 7.18 -14.45
C ASP A 60 -26.06 8.33 -13.93
N ASN A 61 -24.99 8.02 -13.19
CA ASN A 61 -24.00 8.98 -12.66
C ASN A 61 -22.58 8.71 -13.18
N ALA A 62 -22.44 8.11 -14.37
CA ALA A 62 -21.14 7.68 -14.90
C ALA A 62 -20.09 8.80 -14.98
N GLU A 63 -20.50 10.05 -15.23
CA GLU A 63 -19.59 11.18 -15.39
C GLU A 63 -18.93 11.60 -14.06
N GLU A 64 -19.70 11.64 -12.97
CA GLU A 64 -19.19 11.95 -11.62
C GLU A 64 -18.31 10.80 -11.07
N ILE A 65 -18.72 9.56 -11.30
CA ILE A 65 -17.94 8.37 -10.92
C ILE A 65 -16.60 8.34 -11.68
N ASN A 66 -16.63 8.62 -12.99
CA ASN A 66 -15.42 8.66 -13.80
C ASN A 66 -14.47 9.78 -13.37
N GLN A 67 -14.98 10.97 -13.02
CA GLN A 67 -14.13 12.05 -12.52
C GLN A 67 -13.48 11.70 -11.17
N SER A 68 -14.23 11.09 -10.25
CA SER A 68 -13.69 10.63 -8.96
C SER A 68 -12.58 9.59 -9.16
N VAL A 69 -12.82 8.57 -9.99
CA VAL A 69 -11.84 7.53 -10.30
C VAL A 69 -10.59 8.12 -11.00
N LEU A 70 -10.78 9.01 -11.98
CA LEU A 70 -9.67 9.70 -12.66
C LEU A 70 -8.83 10.54 -11.69
N SER A 71 -9.47 11.25 -10.76
CA SER A 71 -8.75 12.05 -9.76
C SER A 71 -7.89 11.18 -8.83
N GLN A 72 -8.38 10.00 -8.45
CA GLN A 72 -7.64 9.03 -7.64
C GLN A 72 -6.45 8.44 -8.41
N LEU A 73 -6.64 8.11 -9.69
CA LEU A 73 -5.55 7.62 -10.56
C LEU A 73 -4.47 8.69 -10.81
N GLN A 74 -4.87 9.94 -11.04
CA GLN A 74 -3.93 11.06 -11.18
C GLN A 74 -3.12 11.27 -9.90
N LYS A 75 -3.78 11.26 -8.74
CA LYS A 75 -3.08 11.34 -7.45
C LYS A 75 -2.06 10.21 -7.27
N GLN A 76 -2.44 8.98 -7.59
CA GLN A 76 -1.50 7.84 -7.52
C GLN A 76 -0.31 8.02 -8.47
N GLN A 77 -0.54 8.53 -9.68
CA GLN A 77 0.53 8.80 -10.63
C GLN A 77 1.49 9.88 -10.14
N ASP A 78 0.95 10.95 -9.53
CA ASP A 78 1.75 12.03 -8.97
C ASP A 78 2.54 11.56 -7.73
N ASP A 79 1.93 10.73 -6.88
CA ASP A 79 2.62 10.09 -5.75
C ASP A 79 3.78 9.19 -6.24
N ILE A 80 3.58 8.41 -7.30
CA ILE A 80 4.65 7.58 -7.90
C ILE A 80 5.78 8.45 -8.45
N LYS A 81 5.46 9.54 -9.17
CA LYS A 81 6.49 10.47 -9.67
C LYS A 81 7.27 11.10 -8.52
N ALA A 82 6.57 11.50 -7.46
CA ALA A 82 7.16 12.06 -6.25
C ALA A 82 8.08 11.09 -5.51
N MET A 83 7.86 9.78 -5.63
CA MET A 83 8.78 8.78 -5.08
C MET A 83 10.12 8.74 -5.81
N THR A 84 10.19 9.18 -7.07
CA THR A 84 11.43 9.21 -7.86
C THR A 84 12.03 10.60 -8.02
N ASP A 85 11.32 11.65 -7.61
CA ASP A 85 11.76 13.04 -7.71
C ASP A 85 12.63 13.41 -6.49
N GLU A 86 13.93 13.62 -6.74
CA GLU A 86 14.93 13.95 -5.72
C GLU A 86 14.57 15.21 -4.91
N LYS A 87 13.93 16.22 -5.53
CA LYS A 87 13.52 17.44 -4.81
C LYS A 87 12.44 17.13 -3.79
N ILE A 88 11.44 16.34 -4.18
CA ILE A 88 10.31 16.00 -3.30
C ILE A 88 10.79 15.09 -2.16
N GLN A 89 11.74 14.19 -2.42
CA GLN A 89 12.36 13.39 -1.36
C GLN A 89 13.12 14.26 -0.34
N GLN A 90 13.92 15.24 -0.80
CA GLN A 90 14.64 16.15 0.10
C GLN A 90 13.70 16.99 0.98
N GLU A 91 12.57 17.45 0.44
CA GLU A 91 11.56 18.17 1.23
C GLU A 91 10.92 17.29 2.29
N ARG A 92 10.61 16.03 1.98
CA ARG A 92 10.08 15.06 2.95
C ARG A 92 11.07 14.74 4.06
N ILE A 93 12.36 14.60 3.73
CA ILE A 93 13.43 14.39 4.73
C ILE A 93 13.50 15.60 5.67
N LYS A 94 13.53 16.83 5.13
CA LYS A 94 13.55 18.05 5.95
C LYS A 94 12.31 18.19 6.85
N GLN A 95 11.13 17.81 6.36
CA GLN A 95 9.91 17.81 7.17
C GLN A 95 9.96 16.77 8.29
N ALA A 96 10.45 15.56 8.01
CA ALA A 96 10.63 14.52 9.02
C ALA A 96 11.66 14.92 10.09
N GLU A 97 12.78 15.55 9.69
CA GLU A 97 13.77 16.10 10.62
C GLU A 97 13.20 17.21 11.50
N MET A 98 12.39 18.11 10.94
CA MET A 98 11.68 19.14 11.73
C MET A 98 10.71 18.53 12.72
N MET A 99 9.94 17.52 12.30
CA MET A 99 8.98 16.84 13.17
C MET A 99 9.68 16.12 14.32
N ASN A 100 10.77 15.40 14.04
CA ASN A 100 11.57 14.73 15.07
C ASN A 100 12.16 15.74 16.07
N LYS A 101 12.72 16.85 15.59
CA LYS A 101 13.20 17.92 16.48
C LYS A 101 12.08 18.54 17.32
N PHE A 102 10.89 18.72 16.74
CA PHE A 102 9.74 19.21 17.50
C PHE A 102 9.35 18.22 18.61
N THR A 103 9.29 16.93 18.30
CA THR A 103 9.00 15.87 19.29
C THR A 103 10.08 15.77 20.36
N GLU A 104 11.36 15.97 20.04
CA GLU A 104 12.43 16.00 21.05
C GLU A 104 12.33 17.20 22.01
N ILE A 105 11.84 18.34 21.53
CA ILE A 105 11.74 19.58 22.33
C ILE A 105 10.46 19.63 23.17
N PHE A 106 9.36 19.09 22.65
CA PHE A 106 8.02 19.26 23.22
C PHE A 106 7.31 17.95 23.62
N GLY A 107 7.93 16.79 23.35
CA GLY A 107 7.42 15.46 23.67
C GLY A 107 7.91 14.90 25.00
#